data_AF-A0A401PAX8-F1
#
_entry.id   AF-A0A401PAX8-F1
#
_cell.length_a   1.000
_cell.length_b   1.000
_cell.length_c   1.000
_cell.angle_alpha   90.00
_cell.angle_beta   90.00
_cell.angle_gamma   90.00
#
_symmetry.space_group_name_H-M   'P 1'
#
loop_
_entity.id
_entity.type
_entity.pdbx_description
1 polymer ?
#
loop_
_entity_poly.entity_id
_entity_poly.type
_entity_poly.pdbx_seq_one_letter_code
_entity_poly.pdbx_strand_id
1 'polypeptide(L)'
;MSDGAGLGLTGLAHHTWEKVCTKDLKRLNSPRPDKKKFGSLNDVDFQSLPFELQIQIRSLVSSLNSMFEVLQLKEECFAVGPTGRIIAGELANYPQAKHRRKTAQHKASIIFIDRTLDLSGCRHR
;
A
#
# COMPACT_ATOMS: atom_id res chain seq x y z
N MET A 1 41.31 -2.28 -27.36
CA MET A 1 40.73 -3.64 -27.30
C MET A 1 40.84 -4.04 -25.83
N SER A 2 39.89 -3.60 -24.99
CA SER A 2 38.66 -4.36 -24.59
C SER A 2 39.09 -5.63 -23.84
N ASP A 3 38.72 -5.89 -22.58
CA ASP A 3 37.42 -5.70 -21.95
C ASP A 3 37.48 -5.52 -20.44
N GLY A 4 36.47 -4.80 -19.93
CA GLY A 4 36.22 -4.55 -18.52
C GLY A 4 35.64 -5.76 -17.78
N ALA A 5 36.15 -5.99 -16.58
CA ALA A 5 35.58 -6.92 -15.62
C ALA A 5 34.29 -6.33 -15.03
N GLY A 6 33.14 -6.77 -15.56
CA GLY A 6 31.82 -6.48 -15.02
C GLY A 6 31.61 -7.21 -13.69
N LEU A 7 31.57 -6.43 -12.60
CA LEU A 7 31.12 -6.90 -11.29
C LEU A 7 29.64 -7.30 -11.37
N GLY A 8 29.39 -8.60 -11.30
CA GLY A 8 28.05 -9.17 -11.19
C GLY A 8 27.46 -8.92 -9.80
N LEU A 9 26.84 -7.75 -9.61
CA LEU A 9 25.92 -7.47 -8.51
C LEU A 9 24.48 -7.69 -8.99
N THR A 10 24.08 -8.94 -9.18
CA THR A 10 22.67 -9.29 -9.38
C THR A 10 22.12 -9.94 -8.12
N GLY A 11 21.59 -9.11 -7.22
CA GLY A 11 21.06 -9.59 -5.95
C GLY A 11 20.30 -8.54 -5.14
N LEU A 12 19.60 -7.60 -5.79
CA LEU A 12 18.55 -6.84 -5.11
C LEU A 12 17.20 -7.25 -5.66
N ALA A 13 16.42 -7.89 -4.80
CA ALA A 13 15.06 -8.30 -5.05
C ALA A 13 14.24 -7.10 -5.54
N HIS A 14 13.86 -7.15 -6.81
CA HIS A 14 12.99 -6.19 -7.47
C HIS A 14 11.54 -6.40 -6.96
N HIS A 15 11.27 -6.10 -5.69
CA HIS A 15 9.89 -5.95 -5.19
C HIS A 15 9.38 -4.57 -5.61
N THR A 16 9.21 -4.44 -6.93
CA THR A 16 8.51 -3.32 -7.52
C THR A 16 7.02 -3.46 -7.22
N TRP A 17 6.38 -2.35 -6.87
CA TRP A 17 4.95 -2.21 -6.54
C TRP A 17 4.03 -2.45 -7.76
N GLU A 18 4.35 -3.43 -8.60
CA GLU A 18 3.67 -3.72 -9.85
C GLU A 18 2.32 -4.40 -9.59
N LYS A 19 1.27 -3.57 -9.65
CA LYS A 19 -0.12 -3.96 -9.96
C LYS A 19 -0.75 -5.03 -9.06
N VAL A 20 -1.53 -4.61 -8.07
CA VAL A 20 -2.45 -5.50 -7.33
C VAL A 20 -3.59 -5.98 -8.26
N CYS A 21 -3.43 -7.10 -8.93
CA CYS A 21 -4.34 -7.63 -9.93
C CYS A 21 -5.00 -8.94 -9.45
N THR A 22 -5.92 -9.54 -10.22
CA THR A 22 -6.48 -10.87 -9.94
C THR A 22 -5.41 -11.96 -9.72
N LYS A 23 -4.19 -11.74 -10.25
CA LYS A 23 -3.00 -12.55 -9.94
C LYS A 23 -2.64 -12.53 -8.46
N ASP A 24 -2.80 -11.40 -7.78
CA ASP A 24 -2.48 -11.27 -6.35
C ASP A 24 -3.55 -11.89 -5.47
N LEU A 25 -4.82 -11.88 -5.88
CA LEU A 25 -5.86 -12.67 -5.20
C LEU A 25 -5.52 -14.17 -5.24
N LYS A 26 -5.08 -14.67 -6.39
CA LYS A 26 -4.63 -16.06 -6.54
C LYS A 26 -3.41 -16.36 -5.65
N ARG A 27 -2.43 -15.47 -5.59
CA ARG A 27 -1.24 -15.60 -4.72
C ARG A 27 -1.60 -15.58 -3.23
N LEU A 28 -2.50 -14.69 -2.82
CA LEU A 28 -2.99 -14.62 -1.44
C LEU A 28 -3.78 -15.88 -1.05
N ASN A 29 -4.48 -16.48 -2.01
CA ASN A 29 -5.28 -17.69 -1.80
C ASN A 29 -4.49 -18.99 -1.96
N SER A 30 -3.29 -19.00 -2.58
CA SER A 30 -2.54 -20.23 -2.81
C SER A 30 -2.11 -20.98 -1.54
N PRO A 31 -1.70 -20.32 -0.43
CA PRO A 31 -1.41 -21.04 0.80
C PRO A 31 -2.66 -21.32 1.66
N ARG A 32 -3.86 -20.90 1.24
CA ARG A 32 -5.08 -20.95 2.06
C ARG A 32 -5.92 -22.19 1.76
N PRO A 33 -6.48 -22.87 2.78
CA PRO A 33 -7.51 -23.88 2.58
C PRO A 33 -8.73 -23.30 1.87
N ASP A 34 -9.43 -24.09 1.05
CA ASP A 34 -10.55 -23.60 0.20
C ASP A 34 -11.61 -22.81 0.97
N LYS A 35 -11.96 -23.25 2.17
CA LYS A 35 -12.95 -22.59 3.05
C LYS A 35 -12.51 -21.21 3.56
N LYS A 36 -11.23 -20.85 3.46
CA LYS A 36 -10.63 -19.60 3.95
C LYS A 36 -10.10 -18.71 2.83
N LYS A 37 -10.41 -19.03 1.57
CA LYS A 37 -10.02 -18.22 0.41
C LYS A 37 -10.89 -16.97 0.32
N PHE A 38 -10.30 -15.87 -0.11
CA PHE A 38 -11.00 -14.64 -0.41
C PHE A 38 -11.74 -14.75 -1.74
N GLY A 39 -12.99 -14.29 -1.78
CA GLY A 39 -13.80 -14.23 -3.00
C GLY A 39 -13.42 -13.05 -3.89
N SER A 40 -12.98 -11.95 -3.28
CA SER A 40 -12.55 -10.73 -3.94
C SER A 40 -11.36 -10.10 -3.22
N LEU A 41 -10.60 -9.26 -3.93
CA LEU A 41 -9.59 -8.39 -3.30
C LEU A 41 -10.22 -7.42 -2.29
N ASN A 42 -11.51 -7.13 -2.42
CA ASN A 42 -12.23 -6.31 -1.45
C ASN A 42 -12.37 -6.98 -0.07
N ASP A 43 -12.22 -8.30 0.01
CA ASP A 43 -12.36 -9.07 1.25
C ASP A 43 -11.02 -9.21 1.99
N VAL A 44 -9.93 -8.74 1.38
CA VAL A 44 -8.57 -8.81 1.92
C VAL A 44 -8.41 -7.70 2.95
N ASP A 45 -8.08 -8.06 4.18
CA ASP A 45 -7.75 -7.13 5.25
C ASP A 45 -6.23 -7.00 5.45
N PHE A 46 -5.79 -6.04 6.25
CA PHE A 46 -4.37 -5.82 6.55
C PHE A 46 -3.69 -7.08 7.11
N GLN A 47 -4.35 -7.79 8.03
CA GLN A 47 -3.78 -8.96 8.73
C GLN A 47 -3.57 -10.15 7.80
N SER A 48 -4.31 -10.19 6.70
CA SER A 48 -4.23 -11.23 5.69
C SER A 48 -3.08 -11.05 4.69
N LEU A 49 -2.43 -9.89 4.69
CA LEU A 49 -1.30 -9.60 3.81
C LEU A 49 -0.03 -10.34 4.25
N PRO A 50 0.90 -10.65 3.31
CA PRO A 50 2.25 -11.08 3.64
C PRO A 50 2.92 -10.13 4.62
N PHE A 51 3.68 -10.69 5.57
CA PHE A 51 4.33 -9.93 6.64
C PHE A 51 5.19 -8.77 6.12
N GLU A 52 5.93 -8.99 5.04
CA GLU A 52 6.73 -7.94 4.40
C GLU A 52 5.89 -6.74 3.95
N LEU A 53 4.73 -6.99 3.32
CA LEU A 53 3.82 -5.91 2.92
C LEU A 53 3.19 -5.21 4.12
N GLN A 54 2.93 -5.93 5.21
CA GLN A 54 2.46 -5.32 6.45
C GLN A 54 3.49 -4.31 6.99
N ILE A 55 4.77 -4.67 6.99
CA ILE A 55 5.85 -3.76 7.41
C ILE A 55 5.88 -2.52 6.51
N GLN A 56 5.89 -2.71 5.19
CA GLN A 56 5.94 -1.60 4.23
C GLN A 56 4.76 -0.63 4.39
N ILE A 57 3.55 -1.15 4.58
CA ILE A 57 2.36 -0.32 4.84
C ILE A 57 2.49 0.43 6.17
N ARG A 58 2.97 -0.21 7.25
CA ARG A 58 3.19 0.46 8.53
C ARG A 58 4.23 1.58 8.43
N SER A 59 5.33 1.33 7.71
CA SER A 59 6.35 2.35 7.44
C SER A 59 5.76 3.54 6.67
N LEU A 60 4.99 3.27 5.60
CA LEU A 60 4.31 4.32 4.85
C LEU A 60 3.34 5.14 5.71
N VAL A 61 2.50 4.48 6.51
CA VAL A 61 1.57 5.13 7.44
C VAL A 61 2.31 6.01 8.45
N SER A 62 3.44 5.53 8.97
CA SER A 62 4.29 6.31 9.87
C SER A 62 4.86 7.56 9.19
N SER A 63 5.38 7.42 7.96
CA SER A 63 5.90 8.55 7.19
C SER A 63 4.82 9.58 6.84
N LEU A 64 3.62 9.14 6.42
CA LEU A 64 2.47 10.02 6.19
C LEU A 64 2.07 10.75 7.47
N ASN A 65 2.04 10.05 8.60
CA ASN A 65 1.74 10.64 9.90
C ASN A 65 2.72 11.77 10.25
N SER A 66 4.03 11.53 10.09
CA SER A 66 5.06 12.54 10.33
C SER A 66 4.93 13.74 9.39
N MET A 67 4.63 13.51 8.11
CA MET A 67 4.39 14.58 7.15
C MET A 67 3.18 15.43 7.55
N PHE A 68 2.07 14.80 7.94
CA PHE A 68 0.87 15.52 8.39
C PHE A 68 1.07 16.24 9.72
N GLU A 69 1.97 15.75 10.58
CA GLU A 69 2.34 16.43 11.82
C GLU A 69 3.08 17.73 11.54
N VAL A 70 4.08 17.71 10.65
CA VAL A 70 4.79 18.92 10.20
C VAL A 70 3.83 19.94 9.58
N LEU A 71 2.86 19.46 8.80
CA LEU A 71 1.85 20.29 8.15
C LEU A 71 0.65 20.63 9.05
N GLN A 72 0.62 20.17 10.30
CA GLN A 72 -0.49 20.33 11.25
C GLN A 72 -1.86 19.96 10.66
N LEU A 73 -1.92 18.86 9.91
CA LEU A 73 -3.11 18.40 9.20
C LEU A 73 -4.00 17.50 10.05
N LYS A 74 -5.29 17.81 9.98
CA LYS A 74 -6.43 16.94 10.26
C LYS A 74 -6.93 16.42 8.93
N GLU A 75 -6.45 15.23 8.57
CA GLU A 75 -6.79 14.58 7.31
C GLU A 75 -8.13 13.85 7.36
N GLU A 76 -8.88 13.92 6.26
CA GLU A 76 -9.98 13.00 5.93
C GLU A 76 -9.52 12.09 4.78
N CYS A 77 -9.53 10.78 5.01
CA CYS A 77 -9.01 9.79 4.06
C CYS A 77 -10.14 9.17 3.24
N PHE A 78 -9.95 9.16 1.93
CA PHE A 78 -10.77 8.46 0.95
C PHE A 78 -9.91 7.46 0.20
N ALA A 79 -10.51 6.36 -0.26
CA ALA A 79 -9.79 5.34 -0.98
C ALA A 79 -10.60 4.81 -2.16
N VAL A 80 -9.92 4.63 -3.29
CA VAL A 80 -10.46 3.99 -4.49
C VAL A 80 -9.58 2.78 -4.79
N GLY A 81 -10.07 1.61 -4.40
CA GLY A 81 -9.39 0.32 -4.55
C GLY A 81 -9.03 -0.36 -3.22
N PRO A 82 -8.72 -1.67 -3.24
CA PRO A 82 -8.41 -2.46 -2.04
C PRO A 82 -7.18 -1.98 -1.26
N THR A 83 -6.09 -1.64 -1.94
CA THR A 83 -4.82 -1.28 -1.29
C THR A 83 -4.94 0.07 -0.59
N GLY A 84 -5.52 1.07 -1.26
CA GLY A 84 -5.80 2.38 -0.69
C GLY A 84 -6.71 2.28 0.53
N ARG A 85 -7.69 1.37 0.53
CA ARG A 85 -8.57 1.14 1.68
C ARG A 85 -7.80 0.61 2.88
N ILE A 86 -6.90 -0.34 2.67
CA ILE A 86 -6.04 -0.89 3.73
C ILE A 86 -5.15 0.22 4.31
N ILE A 87 -4.50 1.02 3.46
CA ILE A 87 -3.64 2.12 3.91
C ILE A 87 -4.44 3.17 4.69
N ALA A 88 -5.60 3.59 4.17
CA ALA A 88 -6.49 4.54 4.85
C ALA A 88 -6.97 4.00 6.20
N GLY A 89 -7.32 2.71 6.27
CA GLY A 89 -7.72 2.04 7.50
C GLY A 89 -6.62 1.96 8.54
N GLU A 90 -5.39 1.62 8.14
CA GLU A 90 -4.24 1.60 9.06
C GLU A 90 -3.90 3.01 9.55
N LEU A 91 -3.93 4.03 8.68
CA LEU A 91 -3.70 5.42 9.06
C LEU A 91 -4.79 5.97 9.99
N ALA A 92 -6.06 5.61 9.76
CA ALA A 92 -7.16 5.97 10.65
C ALA A 92 -6.97 5.37 12.05
N ASN A 93 -6.43 4.16 12.12
CA ASN A 93 -6.18 3.43 13.37
C ASN A 93 -4.84 3.72 14.03
N TYR A 94 -3.91 4.36 13.33
CA TYR A 94 -2.59 4.69 13.85
C TYR A 94 -2.68 5.59 15.10
N PRO A 95 -2.15 5.16 16.26
CA PRO A 95 -2.33 5.89 17.52
C PRO A 95 -1.86 7.35 17.48
N GLN A 96 -0.67 7.62 16.92
CA GLN A 96 -0.17 9.00 16.80
C GLN A 96 -1.05 9.85 15.90
N ALA A 97 -1.64 9.28 14.84
CA ALA A 97 -2.52 10.02 13.93
C ALA A 97 -3.82 10.42 14.63
N LYS A 98 -4.38 9.53 15.47
CA LYS A 98 -5.57 9.84 16.30
C LYS A 98 -5.30 11.00 17.26
N HIS A 99 -4.11 11.09 17.82
CA HIS A 99 -3.74 12.20 18.70
C HIS A 99 -3.59 13.51 17.91
N ARG A 100 -2.78 13.51 16.83
CA ARG A 100 -2.56 14.68 15.97
C ARG A 100 -3.87 15.31 15.49
N ARG A 101 -4.83 14.51 15.00
CA ARG A 101 -6.10 15.02 14.43
C ARG A 101 -6.98 15.79 15.44
N LYS A 102 -6.73 15.66 16.75
CA LYS A 102 -7.45 16.42 17.79
C LYS A 102 -6.93 17.85 17.94
N THR A 103 -5.66 18.08 17.65
CA THR A 103 -4.95 19.33 17.92
C THR A 103 -4.49 20.07 16.66
N ALA A 104 -4.51 19.39 15.51
CA ALA A 104 -4.18 19.95 14.20
C ALA A 104 -5.03 21.18 13.82
N GLN A 105 -4.39 22.18 13.21
CA GLN A 105 -5.00 23.47 12.86
C GLN A 105 -5.61 23.49 11.46
N HIS A 106 -5.10 22.65 10.55
CA HIS A 106 -5.47 22.67 9.14
C HIS A 106 -6.25 21.42 8.76
N LYS A 107 -7.23 21.55 7.85
CA LYS A 107 -7.97 20.41 7.31
C LYS A 107 -7.49 20.11 5.90
N ALA A 108 -7.38 18.83 5.56
CA ALA A 108 -7.08 18.38 4.21
C ALA A 108 -7.82 17.08 3.90
N SER A 109 -8.16 16.88 2.64
CA SER A 109 -8.69 15.62 2.14
C SER A 109 -7.60 14.87 1.38
N ILE A 110 -7.48 13.58 1.63
CA ILE A 110 -6.46 12.71 1.04
C ILE A 110 -7.16 11.56 0.33
N ILE A 111 -6.84 11.38 -0.94
CA ILE A 111 -7.45 10.33 -1.76
C ILE A 111 -6.36 9.33 -2.14
N PHE A 112 -6.46 8.11 -1.62
CA PHE A 112 -5.63 6.98 -2.04
C PHE A 112 -6.26 6.34 -3.28
N ILE A 113 -5.56 6.39 -4.41
CA ILE A 113 -6.03 5.81 -5.67
C ILE A 113 -5.12 4.65 -6.04
N ASP A 114 -5.67 3.44 -6.09
CA ASP A 114 -4.89 2.28 -6.51
C ASP A 114 -4.56 2.37 -8.00
N ARG A 115 -3.30 2.12 -8.36
CA ARG A 115 -2.87 2.06 -9.78
C ARG A 115 -3.59 1.00 -10.61
N THR A 116 -4.33 0.11 -9.97
CA THR A 116 -5.15 -0.94 -10.59
C THR A 116 -6.36 -0.34 -11.33
N LEU A 117 -6.71 0.91 -11.02
CA LEU A 117 -7.74 1.72 -11.67
C LEU A 117 -7.19 2.61 -12.78
N ASP A 118 -6.06 2.23 -13.38
CA ASP A 118 -5.27 2.99 -14.35
C ASP A 118 -6.06 4.07 -15.13
N LEU A 119 -5.93 5.34 -14.68
CA LEU A 119 -6.44 6.54 -15.35
C LEU A 119 -5.59 6.91 -16.58
N SER A 120 -4.56 6.13 -16.92
CA SER A 120 -3.82 6.22 -18.18
C SER A 120 -4.00 4.93 -18.98
N GLY A 121 -5.09 4.86 -19.75
CA GLY A 121 -5.48 3.76 -20.63
C GLY A 121 -4.36 2.78 -21.01
N CYS A 122 -4.30 1.65 -20.31
CA CYS A 122 -3.46 0.54 -20.70
C CYS A 122 -4.11 -0.16 -21.90
N ARG A 123 -3.74 0.31 -23.10
CA ARG A 123 -4.00 -0.38 -24.37
C ARG A 123 -3.50 -1.83 -24.26
N HIS A 124 -4.35 -2.76 -24.66
CA HIS A 124 -3.97 -4.12 -25.04
C HIS A 124 -2.69 -4.08 -25.91
N ARG A 125 -1.63 -4.73 -25.45
CA ARG A 125 -0.63 -5.37 -26.29
C ARG A 125 -0.27 -6.72 -25.68
#